data_AF-A0A8T0DAZ4-F1
#
_entry.id   AF-A0A8T0DAZ4-F1
#
_cell.length_a   1.000
_cell.length_b   1.000
_cell.length_c   1.000
_cell.angle_alpha   90.00
_cell.angle_beta   90.00
_cell.angle_gamma   90.00
#
_symmetry.space_group_name_H-M   'P 1'
#
loop_
_entity.id
_entity.type
_entity.pdbx_description
1 polymer ?
#
loop_
_entity_poly.entity_id
_entity_poly.type
_entity_poly.pdbx_seq_one_letter_code
_entity_poly.pdbx_strand_id
1 'polypeptide(L)'
;EGLQLPEDEDEKKKFEELKASYEPLCKQIQDILGDRVEKVIVSNRLTKSPCCIVTSEFGWSANMERIMKAQALRDSSTMGYMAARKHLELNPHHKIIESLKTLFESDKSNKLAKDLVFLLHSTALLSSGFSLTDPKIHAGRIHQLISMCLDIPTEEEPKSEPVDSTPAVPTEAGDDAGMEEVD
;
A
#
# COMPACT_ATOMS: atom_id res chain seq x y z
N GLU A 1 17.63 -5.02 1.54
CA GLU A 1 18.54 -3.85 1.47
C GLU A 1 19.93 -4.30 1.00
N GLY A 2 20.76 -3.45 0.40
CA GLY A 2 22.19 -3.76 0.19
C GLY A 2 22.67 -4.27 -1.19
N LEU A 3 21.80 -4.38 -2.20
CA LEU A 3 22.29 -4.62 -3.57
C LEU A 3 22.82 -3.29 -4.15
N GLN A 4 24.14 -3.19 -4.33
CA GLN A 4 24.80 -2.09 -5.03
C GLN A 4 25.19 -2.55 -6.43
N LEU A 5 24.81 -1.78 -7.44
CA LEU A 5 25.28 -2.00 -8.79
C LEU A 5 26.72 -1.46 -8.91
N PRO A 6 27.59 -2.10 -9.71
CA PRO A 6 28.87 -1.51 -10.06
C PRO A 6 28.62 -0.23 -10.85
N GLU A 7 28.91 0.92 -10.24
CA GLU A 7 28.77 2.26 -10.82
C GLU A 7 30.15 2.86 -11.05
N ASP A 8 30.37 3.42 -12.25
CA ASP A 8 31.56 4.24 -12.56
C ASP A 8 31.56 5.53 -11.71
N GLU A 9 32.73 6.15 -11.48
CA GLU A 9 32.84 7.34 -10.62
C GLU A 9 31.96 8.51 -11.08
N ASP A 10 31.76 8.66 -12.39
CA ASP A 10 30.88 9.69 -12.95
C ASP A 10 29.39 9.38 -12.75
N GLU A 11 29.00 8.10 -12.75
CA GLU A 11 27.62 7.68 -12.48
C GLU A 11 27.28 7.86 -11.00
N LYS A 12 28.22 7.56 -10.10
CA LYS A 12 28.06 7.81 -8.66
C LYS A 12 27.80 9.28 -8.37
N LYS A 13 28.59 10.19 -8.96
CA LYS A 13 28.40 11.64 -8.78
C LYS A 13 27.01 12.09 -9.23
N LYS A 14 26.57 11.68 -10.42
CA LYS A 14 25.23 12.00 -10.94
C LYS A 14 24.12 11.44 -10.05
N PHE A 15 24.31 10.23 -9.51
CA PHE A 15 23.36 9.64 -8.59
C PHE A 15 23.27 10.39 -7.26
N GLU A 16 24.40 10.85 -6.71
CA GLU A 16 24.40 11.68 -5.50
C GLU A 16 23.69 13.02 -5.72
N GLU A 17 23.91 13.67 -6.86
CA GLU A 17 23.19 14.89 -7.25
C GLU A 17 21.68 14.64 -7.38
N LEU A 18 21.28 13.55 -8.05
CA LEU A 18 19.88 13.15 -8.17
C LEU A 18 19.29 12.91 -6.78
N LYS A 19 19.98 12.15 -5.93
CA LYS A 19 19.55 11.84 -4.57
C LYS A 19 19.33 13.11 -3.75
N ALA A 20 20.23 14.08 -3.83
CA ALA A 20 20.08 15.38 -3.19
C ALA A 20 18.87 16.16 -3.75
N SER A 21 18.70 16.17 -5.07
CA SER A 21 17.59 16.88 -5.73
C SER A 21 16.20 16.30 -5.41
N TYR A 22 16.12 15.02 -5.07
CA TYR A 22 14.90 14.30 -4.74
C TYR A 22 14.67 14.13 -3.24
N GLU A 23 15.63 14.51 -2.40
CA GLU A 23 15.50 14.46 -0.94
C GLU A 23 14.25 15.21 -0.40
N PRO A 24 13.86 16.39 -0.93
CA PRO A 24 12.63 17.05 -0.50
C PRO A 24 11.37 16.23 -0.78
N LEU A 25 11.30 15.59 -1.96
CA LEU A 25 10.18 14.71 -2.33
C LEU A 25 10.13 13.48 -1.42
N CYS A 26 11.28 12.86 -1.16
CA CYS A 26 11.37 11.71 -0.26
C CYS A 26 10.85 12.05 1.15
N LYS A 27 11.21 13.22 1.69
CA LYS A 27 10.71 13.70 2.99
C LYS A 27 9.20 13.91 2.98
N GLN A 28 8.67 14.58 1.96
CA GLN A 28 7.22 14.79 1.84
C GLN A 28 6.45 13.47 1.74
N ILE A 29 6.94 12.52 0.96
CA ILE A 29 6.32 11.20 0.83
C ILE A 29 6.40 10.44 2.17
N GLN A 30 7.52 10.52 2.89
CA GLN A 30 7.66 9.93 4.22
C GLN A 30 6.64 10.54 5.20
N ASP A 31 6.46 11.85 5.20
CA ASP A 31 5.50 12.54 6.06
C ASP A 31 4.05 12.14 5.74
N ILE A 32 3.72 11.93 4.47
CA ILE A 32 2.39 11.48 4.03
C ILE A 32 2.13 10.01 4.42
N LEU A 33 3.13 9.15 4.26
CA LEU A 33 3.00 7.72 4.52
C LEU A 33 3.15 7.36 6.01
N GLY A 34 3.81 8.21 6.80
CA GLY A 34 3.94 8.05 8.24
C GLY A 34 4.64 6.73 8.62
N ASP A 35 3.97 5.92 9.43
CA ASP A 35 4.43 4.64 9.96
C ASP A 35 4.28 3.46 8.97
N ARG A 36 3.70 3.69 7.79
CA ARG A 36 3.51 2.65 6.76
C ARG A 36 4.83 2.23 6.12
N VAL A 37 5.83 3.12 6.13
CA VAL A 37 7.18 2.87 5.61
C VAL A 37 8.21 3.38 6.61
N GLU A 38 9.28 2.62 6.79
CA GLU A 38 10.41 2.98 7.65
C GLU A 38 11.25 4.10 7.02
N LYS A 39 11.38 4.09 5.68
CA LYS A 39 12.16 5.08 4.95
C LYS A 39 11.74 5.21 3.50
N VAL A 40 11.81 6.42 2.94
CA VAL A 40 11.72 6.68 1.50
C VAL A 40 13.10 7.06 0.97
N ILE A 41 13.59 6.36 -0.06
CA ILE A 41 14.90 6.62 -0.68
C ILE A 41 14.81 6.62 -2.20
N VAL A 42 15.81 7.22 -2.85
CA VAL A 42 15.99 7.12 -4.29
C VAL A 42 16.67 5.80 -4.62
N SER A 43 16.16 5.09 -5.62
CA SER A 43 16.71 3.84 -6.12
C SER A 43 17.58 4.06 -7.35
N ASN A 44 18.67 3.30 -7.44
CA ASN A 44 19.46 3.09 -8.65
C ASN A 44 19.15 1.76 -9.38
N ARG A 45 18.27 0.91 -8.83
CA ARG A 45 17.96 -0.43 -9.37
C ARG A 45 16.75 -0.47 -10.30
N LEU A 46 15.88 0.53 -10.21
CA LEU A 46 14.62 0.58 -10.94
C LEU A 46 14.82 1.17 -12.35
N THR A 47 14.28 0.48 -13.36
CA THR A 47 14.32 0.93 -14.75
C THR A 47 12.94 1.39 -15.21
N LYS A 48 11.97 0.47 -15.26
CA LYS A 48 10.62 0.73 -15.80
C LYS A 48 9.58 1.09 -14.75
N SER A 49 9.76 0.66 -13.51
CA SER A 49 8.78 0.90 -12.45
C SER A 49 9.01 2.27 -11.79
N PRO A 50 7.93 2.99 -11.41
CA PRO A 50 8.05 4.28 -10.72
C PRO A 50 8.58 4.16 -9.29
N CYS A 51 8.20 3.09 -8.58
CA CYS A 51 8.65 2.81 -7.23
C CYS A 51 8.52 1.33 -6.90
N CYS A 52 9.20 0.88 -5.85
CA CYS A 52 9.04 -0.46 -5.30
C CYS A 52 9.17 -0.46 -3.78
N ILE A 53 8.62 -1.50 -3.15
CA ILE A 53 8.83 -1.76 -1.72
C ILE A 53 9.96 -2.75 -1.55
N VAL A 54 10.93 -2.40 -0.70
CA VAL A 54 12.07 -3.22 -0.31
C VAL A 54 12.03 -3.41 1.20
N THR A 55 12.39 -4.59 1.69
CA THR A 55 12.49 -4.83 3.14
C THR A 55 13.88 -4.48 3.63
N SER A 56 13.95 -3.96 4.85
CA SER A 56 15.25 -3.85 5.54
C SER A 56 15.83 -5.24 5.78
N GLU A 57 17.13 -5.29 6.09
CA GLU A 57 17.87 -6.55 6.29
C GLU A 57 17.24 -7.50 7.33
N PHE A 58 16.58 -6.93 8.35
CA PHE A 58 15.94 -7.68 9.43
C PHE A 58 14.39 -7.73 9.31
N GLY A 59 13.82 -7.18 8.25
CA GLY A 59 12.38 -7.19 7.99
C GLY A 59 11.90 -8.50 7.39
N TRP A 60 10.60 -8.79 7.52
CA TRP A 60 10.01 -9.94 6.83
C TRP A 60 9.88 -9.67 5.34
N SER A 61 10.43 -10.56 4.51
CA SER A 61 10.17 -10.56 3.07
C SER A 61 8.66 -10.73 2.79
N ALA A 62 8.20 -10.30 1.61
CA ALA A 62 6.79 -10.47 1.22
C ALA A 62 6.30 -11.93 1.35
N ASN A 63 7.16 -12.89 1.01
CA ASN A 63 6.83 -14.31 1.16
C ASN A 63 6.79 -14.73 2.64
N MET A 64 7.76 -14.28 3.44
CA MET A 64 7.78 -14.55 4.88
C MET A 64 6.54 -13.97 5.57
N GLU A 65 6.18 -12.72 5.27
CA GLU A 65 5.00 -12.06 5.82
C GLU A 65 3.72 -12.85 5.51
N ARG A 66 3.61 -13.40 4.29
CA ARG A 66 2.47 -14.24 3.91
C ARG A 66 2.40 -15.54 4.71
N ILE A 67 3.53 -16.24 4.84
CA ILE A 67 3.61 -17.50 5.62
C ILE A 67 3.31 -17.22 7.10
N MET A 68 3.92 -16.18 7.66
CA MET A 68 3.73 -15.79 9.05
C MET A 68 2.30 -15.35 9.33
N LYS A 69 1.67 -14.54 8.46
CA LYS A 69 0.24 -14.18 8.59
C LYS A 69 -0.67 -15.41 8.56
N ALA A 70 -0.35 -16.41 7.74
CA ALA A 70 -1.12 -17.65 7.69
C ALA A 70 -0.96 -18.52 8.96
N GLN A 71 0.20 -18.43 9.62
CA GLN A 71 0.52 -19.20 10.85
C GLN A 71 0.13 -18.47 12.15
N ALA A 72 0.23 -17.14 12.16
CA ALA A 72 0.11 -16.28 13.35
C ALA A 72 -1.33 -15.85 13.64
N LEU A 73 -2.34 -16.56 13.13
CA LEU A 73 -3.70 -16.56 13.68
C LEU A 73 -3.76 -16.95 15.19
N ARG A 74 -2.61 -17.25 15.82
CA ARG A 74 -2.46 -17.57 17.25
C ARG A 74 -1.78 -16.50 18.12
N ASP A 75 -1.03 -15.53 17.57
CA ASP A 75 -0.41 -14.46 18.37
C ASP A 75 -0.14 -13.20 17.53
N SER A 76 -0.83 -12.10 17.84
CA SER A 76 -0.89 -10.89 17.02
C SER A 76 0.18 -9.84 17.36
N SER A 77 0.91 -10.02 18.46
CA SER A 77 1.75 -8.99 19.06
C SER A 77 3.08 -8.77 18.33
N THR A 78 3.71 -9.84 17.83
CA THR A 78 5.00 -9.79 17.10
C THR A 78 4.86 -9.31 15.65
N MET A 79 3.65 -9.31 15.11
CA MET A 79 3.39 -9.10 13.67
C MET A 79 3.57 -7.63 13.23
N GLY A 80 3.21 -6.66 14.08
CA GLY A 80 3.22 -5.24 13.72
C GLY A 80 4.62 -4.66 13.55
N TYR A 81 5.54 -4.98 14.46
CA TYR A 81 6.89 -4.40 14.47
C TYR A 81 7.77 -4.88 13.31
N MET A 82 7.63 -6.14 12.89
CA MET A 82 8.40 -6.70 11.78
C MET A 82 7.79 -6.40 10.40
N ALA A 83 6.48 -6.15 10.33
CA ALA A 83 5.80 -5.71 9.11
C ALA A 83 6.09 -4.24 8.74
N ALA A 84 6.44 -3.39 9.71
CA ALA A 84 6.73 -1.97 9.52
C ALA A 84 8.11 -1.67 8.91
N ARG A 85 8.98 -2.67 8.78
CA ARG A 85 10.36 -2.51 8.29
C ARG A 85 10.47 -2.53 6.76
N LYS A 86 9.70 -1.66 6.11
CA LYS A 86 9.61 -1.53 4.65
C LYS A 86 10.15 -0.18 4.21
N HIS A 87 11.00 -0.18 3.20
CA HIS A 87 11.48 1.03 2.53
C HIS A 87 10.76 1.19 1.19
N LEU A 88 10.38 2.42 0.87
CA LEU A 88 9.89 2.78 -0.45
C LEU A 88 11.06 3.34 -1.26
N GLU A 89 11.42 2.65 -2.33
CA GLU A 89 12.43 3.11 -3.27
C GLU A 89 11.76 3.79 -4.47
N LEU A 90 12.16 5.03 -4.77
CA LEU A 90 11.64 5.83 -5.88
C LEU A 90 12.59 5.82 -7.08
N ASN A 91 12.05 5.74 -8.29
CA ASN A 91 12.82 5.84 -9.53
C ASN A 91 12.87 7.31 -10.01
N PRO A 92 14.04 7.98 -9.93
CA PRO A 92 14.14 9.39 -10.30
C PRO A 92 14.05 9.64 -11.82
N HIS A 93 14.14 8.59 -12.65
CA HIS A 93 14.05 8.67 -14.12
C HIS A 93 12.65 8.37 -14.64
N HIS A 94 11.70 8.04 -13.76
CA HIS A 94 10.35 7.72 -14.17
C HIS A 94 9.49 8.99 -14.22
N LYS A 95 8.84 9.25 -15.37
CA LYS A 95 8.02 10.46 -15.60
C LYS A 95 6.96 10.71 -14.51
N ILE A 96 6.35 9.66 -13.95
CA ILE A 96 5.40 9.81 -12.83
C ILE A 96 6.07 10.45 -11.61
N ILE A 97 7.30 10.06 -11.27
CA ILE A 97 8.03 10.58 -10.10
C ILE A 97 8.52 12.01 -10.37
N GLU A 98 8.97 12.29 -11.60
CA GLU A 98 9.31 13.66 -12.04
C GLU A 98 8.09 14.59 -11.93
N SER A 99 6.94 14.21 -12.49
CA SER A 99 5.70 15.00 -12.40
C SER A 99 5.22 15.16 -10.97
N LEU A 100 5.36 14.13 -10.13
CA LEU A 100 5.00 14.18 -8.72
C LEU A 100 5.88 15.20 -7.97
N LYS A 101 7.17 15.25 -8.28
CA LYS A 101 8.09 16.26 -7.75
C LYS A 101 7.61 17.67 -8.07
N THR A 102 7.36 17.96 -9.35
CA THR A 102 6.89 19.28 -9.80
C THR A 102 5.54 19.67 -9.17
N LEU A 103 4.65 18.70 -8.99
CA LEU A 103 3.36 18.92 -8.35
C LEU A 103 3.52 19.37 -6.89
N PHE A 104 4.38 18.70 -6.13
CA PHE A 104 4.65 19.07 -4.73
C PHE A 104 5.47 20.36 -4.59
N GLU A 105 6.30 20.71 -5.57
CA GLU A 105 7.00 22.00 -5.62
C GLU A 105 6.01 23.16 -5.83
N SER A 106 4.95 22.93 -6.61
CA SER A 106 3.92 23.92 -6.91
C SER A 106 2.91 24.07 -5.77
N ASP A 107 2.40 22.96 -5.22
CA ASP A 107 1.48 22.95 -4.09
C ASP A 107 1.72 21.73 -3.18
N LYS A 108 2.33 22.00 -2.02
CA LYS A 108 2.65 21.00 -1.00
C LYS A 108 1.41 20.40 -0.33
N SER A 109 0.27 21.09 -0.40
CA SER A 109 -0.96 20.72 0.30
C SER A 109 -1.99 20.04 -0.60
N ASN A 110 -1.67 19.88 -1.88
CA ASN A 110 -2.58 19.33 -2.88
C ASN A 110 -3.11 17.94 -2.46
N LYS A 111 -4.43 17.86 -2.24
CA LYS A 111 -5.12 16.62 -1.85
C LYS A 111 -4.88 15.50 -2.86
N LEU A 112 -4.95 15.83 -4.15
CA LEU A 112 -4.70 14.88 -5.24
C LEU A 112 -3.26 14.34 -5.20
N ALA A 113 -2.27 15.18 -4.90
CA ALA A 113 -0.88 14.73 -4.76
C ALA A 113 -0.71 13.71 -3.63
N LYS A 114 -1.37 13.93 -2.49
CA LYS A 114 -1.37 12.98 -1.36
C LYS A 114 -2.05 11.66 -1.73
N ASP A 115 -3.20 11.72 -2.40
CA ASP A 115 -3.91 10.52 -2.84
C ASP A 115 -3.11 9.70 -3.87
N LEU A 116 -2.40 10.38 -4.79
CA LEU A 116 -1.45 9.73 -5.71
C LEU A 116 -0.30 9.04 -4.98
N VAL A 117 0.24 9.64 -3.92
CA VAL A 117 1.29 9.01 -3.10
C VAL A 117 0.78 7.72 -2.45
N PHE A 118 -0.42 7.74 -1.86
CA PHE A 118 -1.01 6.53 -1.30
C PHE A 118 -1.27 5.47 -2.37
N LEU A 119 -1.73 5.87 -3.56
CA LEU A 119 -1.98 4.96 -4.66
C LEU A 119 -0.68 4.30 -5.14
N LEU A 120 0.36 5.09 -5.38
CA LEU A 120 1.69 4.61 -5.76
C LEU A 120 2.24 3.62 -4.72
N HIS A 121 2.14 3.95 -3.44
CA HIS A 121 2.57 3.07 -2.36
C HIS A 121 1.80 1.73 -2.35
N SER A 122 0.46 1.77 -2.50
CA SER A 122 -0.35 0.55 -2.56
C SER A 122 -0.03 -0.31 -3.80
N THR A 123 0.17 0.31 -4.96
CA THR A 123 0.58 -0.40 -6.17
C THR A 123 1.98 -1.00 -6.02
N ALA A 124 2.91 -0.27 -5.38
CA ALA A 124 4.24 -0.76 -5.07
C ALA A 124 4.19 -1.99 -4.14
N LEU A 125 3.37 -1.95 -3.07
CA LEU A 125 3.15 -3.10 -2.19
C LEU A 125 2.70 -4.34 -2.96
N LEU A 126 1.67 -4.19 -3.80
CA LEU A 126 1.14 -5.29 -4.62
C LEU A 126 2.21 -5.85 -5.56
N SER A 127 2.90 -4.99 -6.30
CA SER A 127 3.94 -5.40 -7.25
C SER A 127 5.14 -6.06 -6.59
N SER A 128 5.47 -5.66 -5.35
CA SER A 128 6.52 -6.28 -4.52
C SER A 128 6.04 -7.54 -3.78
N GLY A 129 4.79 -7.97 -3.97
CA GLY A 129 4.24 -9.22 -3.44
C GLY A 129 3.65 -9.16 -2.03
N PHE A 130 3.48 -7.95 -1.48
CA PHE A 130 2.84 -7.73 -0.19
C PHE A 130 1.31 -7.69 -0.31
N SER A 131 0.63 -7.99 0.80
CA SER A 131 -0.81 -7.77 0.91
C SER A 131 -1.13 -6.34 1.32
N LEU A 132 -2.25 -5.82 0.83
CA LEU A 132 -2.80 -4.56 1.29
C LEU A 132 -3.43 -4.74 2.67
N THR A 133 -3.18 -3.79 3.58
CA THR A 133 -3.83 -3.74 4.89
C THR A 133 -5.30 -3.37 4.77
N ASP A 134 -5.64 -2.44 3.90
CA ASP A 134 -7.02 -2.03 3.62
C ASP A 134 -7.29 -1.97 2.11
N PRO A 135 -7.80 -3.07 1.52
CA PRO A 135 -8.15 -3.10 0.10
C PRO A 135 -9.31 -2.16 -0.26
N LYS A 136 -10.24 -1.89 0.67
CA LYS A 136 -11.42 -1.04 0.42
C LYS A 136 -11.01 0.40 0.22
N ILE A 137 -10.12 0.92 1.08
CA ILE A 137 -9.57 2.27 0.93
C ILE A 137 -8.81 2.40 -0.39
N HIS A 138 -8.02 1.39 -0.78
CA HIS A 138 -7.32 1.40 -2.05
C HIS A 138 -8.27 1.43 -3.25
N ALA A 139 -9.31 0.58 -3.23
CA ALA A 139 -10.35 0.58 -4.26
C ALA A 139 -11.08 1.92 -4.35
N GLY A 140 -11.43 2.53 -3.21
CA GLY A 140 -12.04 3.86 -3.16
C GLY A 140 -11.20 4.93 -3.86
N ARG A 141 -9.87 4.95 -3.62
CA ARG A 141 -8.96 5.87 -4.31
C ARG A 141 -8.87 5.61 -5.81
N ILE A 142 -8.88 4.35 -6.24
CA ILE A 142 -8.92 4.01 -7.67
C ILE A 142 -10.22 4.52 -8.29
N HIS A 143 -11.37 4.30 -7.65
CA HIS A 143 -12.66 4.78 -8.15
C HIS A 143 -12.68 6.31 -8.26
N GLN A 144 -12.16 7.02 -7.26
CA GLN A 144 -12.02 8.49 -7.33
C GLN A 144 -11.15 8.94 -8.50
N LEU A 145 -10.03 8.27 -8.75
CA LEU A 145 -9.17 8.59 -9.89
C LEU A 145 -9.86 8.31 -11.23
N ILE A 146 -10.61 7.22 -11.35
CA ILE A 146 -11.41 6.91 -12.54
C ILE A 146 -12.49 7.98 -12.74
N SER A 147 -13.20 8.39 -11.68
CA SER A 147 -14.20 9.47 -11.75
C SER A 147 -13.58 10.78 -12.23
N MET A 148 -12.39 11.15 -11.74
CA MET A 148 -11.66 12.34 -12.20
C MET A 148 -11.25 12.23 -13.68
N CYS A 149 -10.79 11.07 -14.13
CA CYS A 149 -10.42 10.88 -15.54
C CYS A 149 -11.62 10.91 -16.50
N LEU A 150 -12.83 10.67 -16.00
CA LEU A 150 -14.08 10.71 -16.77
C LEU A 150 -14.87 12.01 -16.56
N ASP A 151 -14.30 13.00 -15.87
CA ASP A 151 -14.94 14.27 -15.50
C ASP A 151 -16.31 14.09 -14.80
N ILE A 152 -16.47 13.00 -14.04
CA ILE A 152 -17.66 12.74 -13.25
C ILE A 152 -17.57 13.59 -11.98
N PRO A 153 -18.55 14.45 -11.67
CA PRO A 153 -18.56 15.20 -10.43
C PRO A 153 -18.56 14.23 -9.25
N THR A 154 -17.57 14.36 -8.36
CA THR A 154 -17.53 13.58 -7.12
C THR A 154 -18.67 14.04 -6.23
N GLU A 155 -19.73 13.23 -6.14
CA GLU A 155 -20.77 13.40 -5.14
C GLU A 155 -20.15 13.24 -3.74
N GLU A 156 -20.36 14.23 -2.86
CA GLU A 156 -20.02 14.10 -1.45
C GLU A 156 -20.78 12.90 -0.84
N GLU A 157 -20.09 12.12 -0.01
CA GLU A 157 -20.47 10.77 0.42
C GLU A 157 -21.95 10.58 0.84
N PRO A 158 -22.64 9.51 0.40
CA PRO A 158 -23.69 8.95 1.22
C PRO A 158 -23.03 8.24 2.41
N LYS A 159 -23.36 8.73 3.62
CA LYS A 159 -23.07 8.08 4.90
C LYS A 159 -23.26 6.57 4.79
N SER A 160 -22.24 5.83 5.21
CA SER A 160 -22.28 4.38 5.40
C SER A 160 -23.50 3.96 6.21
N GLU A 161 -24.46 3.29 5.57
CA GLU A 161 -25.40 2.44 6.30
C GLU A 161 -24.65 1.16 6.71
N PRO A 162 -24.74 0.73 7.98
CA PRO A 162 -24.13 -0.51 8.41
C PRO A 162 -24.92 -1.66 7.80
N VAL A 163 -24.30 -2.40 6.88
CA VAL A 163 -24.80 -3.72 6.49
C VAL A 163 -24.63 -4.65 7.69
N ASP A 164 -25.72 -4.82 8.42
CA ASP A 164 -25.88 -5.78 9.50
C ASP A 164 -25.61 -7.19 8.95
N SER A 165 -24.41 -7.71 9.24
CA SER A 165 -24.08 -9.10 8.98
C SER A 165 -24.66 -9.96 10.08
N THR A 166 -25.94 -10.30 9.97
CA THR A 166 -26.50 -11.46 10.68
C THR A 166 -26.14 -12.74 9.91
N PRO A 167 -25.37 -13.68 10.47
CA PRO A 167 -25.24 -15.00 9.88
C PRO A 167 -26.56 -15.75 10.09
N ALA A 168 -27.18 -16.18 8.99
CA ALA A 168 -28.35 -17.04 9.01
C ALA A 168 -28.02 -18.37 9.71
N VAL A 169 -28.54 -18.54 10.93
CA VAL A 169 -28.66 -19.84 11.59
C VAL A 169 -29.81 -20.58 10.89
N PRO A 170 -29.64 -21.82 10.38
CA PRO A 170 -30.77 -22.60 9.93
C PRO A 170 -31.58 -23.02 11.16
N THR A 171 -32.80 -22.51 11.26
CA THR A 171 -33.81 -22.94 12.23
C THR A 171 -34.24 -24.37 11.93
N GLU A 172 -34.09 -25.25 12.91
CA GLU A 172 -34.79 -26.54 12.96
C GLU A 172 -36.31 -26.31 12.86
N ALA A 173 -36.95 -26.98 11.92
CA ALA A 173 -38.40 -27.11 11.84
C ALA A 173 -38.77 -28.49 12.39
N GLY A 174 -39.39 -28.52 13.57
CA GLY A 174 -40.18 -29.64 14.05
C GLY A 174 -41.66 -29.36 13.84
N ASP A 175 -42.39 -30.37 13.36
CA ASP A 175 -43.82 -30.70 13.56
C ASP A 175 -44.15 -31.82 12.54
N ASP A 176 -44.97 -32.85 12.77
CA ASP A 176 -45.86 -33.25 13.87
C ASP A 176 -46.37 -34.69 13.56
N ALA A 177 -46.79 -35.40 14.62
CA ALA A 177 -47.80 -36.47 14.72
C ALA A 177 -47.74 -37.82 13.96
N GLY A 178 -47.84 -38.92 14.74
CA GLY A 178 -49.00 -39.83 14.61
C GLY A 178 -48.78 -41.36 14.72
N MET A 179 -49.27 -41.95 15.83
CA MET A 179 -49.69 -43.37 16.07
C MET A 179 -48.58 -44.45 16.10
N GLU A 180 -48.58 -45.43 17.02
CA GLU A 180 -49.63 -46.38 17.41
C GLU A 180 -49.26 -47.09 18.75
N GLU A 181 -50.23 -47.28 19.65
CA GLU A 181 -50.16 -48.17 20.83
C GLU A 181 -50.10 -49.65 20.40
N VAL A 182 -49.42 -50.52 21.16
CA VAL A 182 -49.98 -51.80 21.63
C VAL A 182 -49.09 -52.41 22.74
N ASP A 183 -49.77 -52.98 23.73
CA ASP A 183 -49.31 -53.70 24.94
C ASP A 183 -48.04 -54.55 24.83
#